data_AF-A0A3N9MZJ9-F1
#
_entry.id   AF-A0A3N9MZJ9-F1
#
_cell.length_a   1.000
_cell.length_b   1.000
_cell.length_c   1.000
_cell.angle_alpha   90.00
_cell.angle_beta   90.00
_cell.angle_gamma   90.00
#
_symmetry.space_group_name_H-M   'P 1'
#
loop_
_entity.id
_entity.type
_entity.pdbx_description
1 polymer ?
#
loop_
_entity_poly.entity_id
_entity_poly.type
_entity_poly.pdbx_seq_one_letter_code
_entity_poly.pdbx_strand_id
1 'polypeptide(L)'
;MNTEFNPQVLSIAFRFYSRVILFPYDELTHEFQHMLREMEKNIETDIDNTVASNILDIINFYQAEDMSSLQAEYARLFALTEESKPPVPVTLRDLKPSLDIDLLRDLLYDTGMVLDQEDNPDSLVNIMDYQAFLLEENLQEAESFMDQYIKPFLSDWCGRLYRESTLDFYREAAKGLIEMIRLLE
;
A
#
# COMPACT_ATOMS: atom_id res chain seq x y z
N MET A 1 16.96 -10.92 3.79
CA MET A 1 15.93 -11.11 2.74
C MET A 1 16.52 -11.81 1.52
N ASN A 2 15.74 -12.61 0.79
CA ASN A 2 16.20 -13.29 -0.42
C ASN A 2 16.60 -12.24 -1.48
N THR A 3 17.80 -12.33 -2.07
CA THR A 3 18.35 -11.34 -3.03
C THR A 3 17.69 -11.42 -4.42
N GLU A 4 16.45 -11.88 -4.49
CA GLU A 4 15.76 -12.27 -5.74
C GLU A 4 14.82 -11.19 -6.28
N PHE A 5 14.91 -9.94 -5.80
CA PHE A 5 14.11 -8.83 -6.31
C PHE A 5 14.94 -7.54 -6.43
N ASN A 6 14.47 -6.62 -7.26
CA ASN A 6 15.03 -5.27 -7.37
C ASN A 6 14.33 -4.33 -6.36
N PRO A 7 15.06 -3.73 -5.39
CA PRO A 7 14.47 -2.83 -4.41
C PRO A 7 13.72 -1.63 -5.01
N GLN A 8 14.14 -1.15 -6.18
CA GLN A 8 13.45 -0.07 -6.86
C GLN A 8 12.05 -0.47 -7.31
N VAL A 9 11.87 -1.71 -7.79
CA VAL A 9 10.57 -2.24 -8.20
C VAL A 9 9.65 -2.34 -6.98
N LEU A 10 10.16 -2.85 -5.85
CA LEU A 10 9.37 -2.92 -4.61
C LEU A 10 9.04 -1.54 -4.04
N SER A 11 9.97 -0.59 -4.06
CA SER A 11 9.70 0.79 -3.62
C SER A 11 8.50 1.36 -4.39
N ILE A 12 8.52 1.22 -5.72
CA ILE A 12 7.41 1.70 -6.56
C ILE A 12 6.13 0.92 -6.28
N ALA A 13 6.20 -0.39 -6.04
CA ALA A 13 5.04 -1.19 -5.68
C ALA A 13 4.40 -0.74 -4.35
N PHE A 14 5.20 -0.43 -3.32
CA PHE A 14 4.68 0.12 -2.07
C PHE A 14 4.03 1.49 -2.25
N ARG A 15 4.62 2.38 -3.08
CA ARG A 15 3.98 3.65 -3.45
C ARG A 15 2.67 3.43 -4.23
N PHE A 16 2.62 2.43 -5.10
CA PHE A 16 1.39 2.06 -5.79
C PHE A 16 0.29 1.68 -4.79
N TYR A 17 0.59 0.79 -3.82
CA TYR A 17 -0.39 0.40 -2.81
C TYR A 17 -0.75 1.53 -1.84
N SER A 18 0.16 2.47 -1.56
CA SER A 18 -0.17 3.67 -0.78
C SER A 18 -1.18 4.56 -1.51
N ARG A 19 -1.11 4.60 -2.84
CA ARG A 19 -2.06 5.32 -3.70
C ARG A 19 -3.40 4.61 -3.87
N VAL A 20 -3.44 3.27 -3.83
CA VAL A 20 -4.70 2.49 -3.87
C VAL A 20 -5.66 2.84 -2.73
N ILE A 21 -5.12 3.19 -1.56
CA ILE A 21 -5.90 3.54 -0.36
C ILE A 21 -6.21 5.03 -0.24
N LEU A 22 -5.93 5.83 -1.28
CA LEU A 22 -6.38 7.22 -1.37
C LEU A 22 -7.76 7.31 -2.02
N PHE A 23 -8.41 8.46 -1.83
CA PHE A 23 -9.68 8.76 -2.48
C PHE A 23 -9.50 8.69 -4.02
N PRO A 24 -10.33 7.94 -4.77
CA PRO A 24 -10.20 7.82 -6.21
C PRO A 24 -10.49 9.13 -6.98
N TYR A 25 -9.67 9.42 -7.99
CA TYR A 25 -9.83 10.55 -8.92
C TYR A 25 -9.32 10.20 -10.32
N ASP A 26 -9.67 11.02 -11.31
CA ASP A 26 -9.39 10.74 -12.72
C ASP A 26 -7.89 10.62 -13.02
N GLU A 27 -7.08 11.55 -12.50
CA GLU A 27 -5.64 11.60 -12.74
C GLU A 27 -4.86 10.46 -12.08
N LEU A 28 -5.45 9.76 -11.08
CA LEU A 28 -4.82 8.63 -10.41
C LEU A 28 -4.48 7.50 -11.39
N THR A 29 -5.27 7.35 -12.46
CA THR A 29 -4.98 6.42 -13.55
C THR A 29 -3.62 6.70 -14.19
N HIS A 30 -3.30 7.97 -14.41
CA HIS A 30 -2.03 8.36 -15.03
C HIS A 30 -0.85 8.13 -14.07
N GLU A 31 -1.06 8.36 -12.77
CA GLU A 31 -0.06 8.06 -11.74
C GLU A 31 0.24 6.57 -11.68
N PHE A 32 -0.80 5.72 -11.65
CA PHE A 32 -0.63 4.26 -11.69
C PHE A 32 0.12 3.79 -12.94
N GLN A 33 -0.26 4.29 -14.12
CA GLN A 33 0.43 3.95 -15.36
C GLN A 33 1.88 4.43 -15.38
N HIS A 34 2.16 5.60 -14.81
CA HIS A 34 3.53 6.10 -14.68
C HIS A 34 4.35 5.18 -13.78
N MET A 35 3.84 4.83 -12.59
CA MET A 35 4.51 3.90 -11.67
C MET A 35 4.79 2.55 -12.32
N LEU A 36 3.80 1.95 -13.01
CA LEU A 36 4.00 0.68 -13.71
C LEU A 36 5.12 0.77 -14.76
N ARG A 37 5.16 1.84 -15.56
CA ARG A 37 6.23 2.03 -16.56
C ARG A 37 7.61 2.19 -15.92
N GLU A 38 7.68 2.86 -14.77
CA GLU A 38 8.94 2.95 -14.02
C GLU A 38 9.36 1.58 -13.47
N MET A 39 8.42 0.75 -13.02
CA MET A 39 8.72 -0.63 -12.63
C MET A 39 9.23 -1.45 -13.81
N GLU A 40 8.55 -1.41 -14.95
CA GLU A 40 8.91 -2.16 -16.17
C GLU A 40 10.34 -1.88 -16.65
N LYS A 41 10.83 -0.65 -16.46
CA LYS A 41 12.22 -0.27 -16.80
C LYS A 41 13.27 -0.90 -15.86
N ASN A 42 12.86 -1.30 -14.67
CA ASN A 42 13.72 -1.78 -13.60
C ASN A 42 13.49 -3.28 -13.27
N ILE A 43 12.68 -4.01 -14.05
CA ILE A 43 12.49 -5.46 -13.87
C ILE A 43 13.82 -6.16 -14.13
N GLU A 44 14.32 -6.90 -13.13
CA GLU A 44 15.54 -7.71 -13.24
C GLU A 44 15.28 -9.20 -12.96
N THR A 45 14.14 -9.53 -12.34
CA THR A 45 13.84 -10.87 -11.83
C THR A 45 12.41 -11.32 -12.15
N ASP A 46 12.15 -12.62 -12.01
CA ASP A 46 10.81 -13.18 -12.17
C ASP A 46 9.84 -12.68 -11.08
N ILE A 47 10.36 -12.37 -9.88
CA ILE A 47 9.57 -11.76 -8.80
C ILE A 47 9.13 -10.36 -9.21
N ASP A 48 10.05 -9.52 -9.70
CA ASP A 48 9.72 -8.17 -10.17
C ASP A 48 8.65 -8.22 -11.26
N ASN A 49 8.78 -9.14 -12.20
CA ASN A 49 7.82 -9.34 -13.28
C ASN A 49 6.44 -9.78 -12.76
N THR A 50 6.41 -10.65 -11.76
CA THR A 50 5.15 -11.09 -11.11
C THR A 50 4.47 -9.92 -10.41
N VAL A 51 5.22 -9.13 -9.64
CA VAL A 51 4.70 -7.94 -8.95
C VAL A 51 4.16 -6.92 -9.96
N ALA A 52 4.90 -6.64 -11.03
CA ALA A 52 4.46 -5.73 -12.09
C ALA A 52 3.20 -6.22 -12.81
N SER A 53 3.11 -7.53 -13.11
CA SER A 53 1.92 -8.14 -13.73
C SER A 53 0.68 -7.99 -12.86
N ASN A 54 0.80 -8.25 -11.56
CA ASN A 54 -0.31 -8.09 -10.63
C ASN A 54 -0.79 -6.63 -10.56
N ILE A 55 0.14 -5.67 -10.56
CA ILE A 55 -0.18 -4.24 -10.59
C ILE A 55 -0.89 -3.86 -11.88
N LEU A 56 -0.44 -4.37 -13.03
CA LEU A 56 -1.12 -4.14 -14.31
C LEU A 56 -2.57 -4.62 -14.26
N ASP A 57 -2.84 -5.80 -13.70
CA ASP A 57 -4.20 -6.31 -13.54
C ASP A 57 -5.05 -5.39 -12.66
N ILE A 58 -4.52 -4.92 -11.53
CA ILE A 58 -5.21 -3.97 -10.64
C ILE A 58 -5.53 -2.66 -11.38
N ILE A 59 -4.61 -2.14 -12.19
CA ILE A 59 -4.83 -0.94 -13.01
C ILE A 59 -5.95 -1.17 -14.02
N ASN A 60 -5.97 -2.33 -14.67
CA ASN A 60 -7.03 -2.67 -15.63
C ASN A 60 -8.41 -2.69 -14.96
N PHE A 61 -8.50 -3.20 -13.73
CA PHE A 61 -9.74 -3.12 -12.96
C PHE A 61 -10.11 -1.67 -12.62
N TYR A 62 -9.17 -0.86 -12.12
CA TYR A 62 -9.44 0.56 -11.84
C TYR A 62 -10.02 1.29 -13.05
N GLN A 63 -9.46 1.05 -14.24
CA GLN A 63 -9.89 1.69 -15.49
C GLN A 63 -11.24 1.19 -16.02
N ALA A 64 -11.62 -0.04 -15.66
CA ALA A 64 -12.88 -0.63 -16.08
C ALA A 64 -14.06 -0.18 -15.22
N GLU A 65 -13.80 0.26 -13.99
CA GLU A 65 -14.81 0.73 -13.05
C GLU A 65 -15.24 2.17 -13.35
N ASP A 66 -16.52 2.47 -13.10
CA ASP A 66 -17.00 3.85 -13.16
C ASP A 66 -16.47 4.65 -11.96
N MET A 67 -15.98 5.88 -12.20
CA MET A 67 -15.37 6.70 -11.16
C MET A 67 -16.31 6.97 -9.97
N SER A 68 -17.61 7.15 -10.21
CA SER A 68 -18.57 7.35 -9.12
C SER A 68 -18.74 6.09 -8.27
N SER A 69 -18.60 4.91 -8.88
CA SER A 69 -18.62 3.62 -8.18
C SER A 69 -17.38 3.44 -7.32
N LEU A 70 -16.19 3.77 -7.86
CA LEU A 70 -14.93 3.75 -7.10
C LEU A 70 -14.98 4.66 -5.88
N GLN A 71 -15.44 5.91 -6.05
CA GLN A 71 -15.54 6.88 -4.96
C GLN A 71 -16.57 6.47 -3.91
N ALA A 72 -17.72 5.93 -4.32
CA ALA A 72 -18.73 5.43 -3.39
C ALA A 72 -18.20 4.23 -2.59
N GLU A 73 -17.48 3.33 -3.24
CA GLU A 73 -16.86 2.17 -2.60
C GLU A 73 -15.76 2.59 -1.63
N TYR A 74 -14.89 3.53 -2.02
CA TYR A 74 -13.89 4.12 -1.13
C TYR A 74 -14.54 4.67 0.14
N ALA A 75 -15.59 5.49 -0.01
CA ALA A 75 -16.29 6.08 1.13
C ALA A 75 -16.87 5.01 2.04
N ARG A 76 -17.43 3.93 1.47
CA ARG A 76 -17.98 2.81 2.23
C ARG A 76 -16.90 2.02 2.99
N LEU A 77 -15.75 1.80 2.38
CA LEU A 77 -14.67 0.99 2.95
C LEU A 77 -13.85 1.73 4.01
N PHE A 78 -13.55 3.01 3.77
CA PHE A 78 -12.51 3.73 4.49
C PHE A 78 -12.99 4.99 5.23
N ALA A 79 -14.13 5.58 4.87
CA ALA A 79 -14.59 6.79 5.53
C ALA A 79 -15.18 6.50 6.92
N LEU A 80 -14.81 7.33 7.89
CA LEU A 80 -15.47 7.41 9.18
C LEU A 80 -16.87 8.00 8.98
N THR A 81 -17.90 7.28 9.41
CA THR A 81 -19.25 7.84 9.55
C THR A 81 -19.47 8.25 11.00
N GLU A 82 -20.42 9.13 11.28
CA GLU A 82 -20.74 9.55 12.66
C GLU A 82 -21.16 8.35 13.55
N GLU A 83 -21.62 7.25 12.94
CA GLU A 83 -22.23 6.12 13.63
C GLU A 83 -21.30 4.89 13.75
N SER A 84 -20.26 4.79 12.92
CA SER A 84 -19.39 3.60 12.91
C SER A 84 -17.96 3.86 12.42
N LYS A 85 -17.03 3.05 12.95
CA LYS A 85 -15.68 2.91 12.37
C LYS A 85 -15.76 2.36 10.94
N PRO A 86 -14.79 2.69 10.07
CA PRO A 86 -14.74 2.13 8.72
C PRO A 86 -14.56 0.60 8.77
N PRO A 87 -15.17 -0.16 7.84
CA PRO A 87 -14.99 -1.61 7.73
C PRO A 87 -13.53 -2.01 7.54
N VAL A 88 -12.76 -1.20 6.80
CA VAL A 88 -11.34 -1.42 6.56
C VAL A 88 -10.55 -0.30 7.23
N PRO A 89 -9.74 -0.61 8.27
CA PRO A 89 -8.96 0.41 8.95
C PRO A 89 -7.90 1.04 8.05
N VAL A 90 -7.73 2.35 8.13
CA VAL A 90 -6.67 3.10 7.41
C VAL A 90 -5.54 3.56 8.33
N THR A 91 -5.60 3.19 9.61
CA THR A 91 -4.57 3.51 10.60
C THR A 91 -4.03 2.23 11.24
N LEU A 92 -2.73 2.22 11.53
CA LEU A 92 -2.06 1.07 12.10
C LEU A 92 -2.50 0.80 13.54
N ARG A 93 -2.84 1.82 14.34
CA ARG A 93 -3.32 1.64 15.73
C ARG A 93 -4.63 0.84 15.82
N ASP A 94 -5.48 0.93 14.80
CA ASP A 94 -6.73 0.14 14.74
C ASP A 94 -6.47 -1.35 14.46
N LEU A 95 -5.29 -1.68 13.91
CA LEU A 95 -4.86 -3.04 13.58
C LEU A 95 -3.88 -3.61 14.62
N LYS A 96 -3.10 -2.74 15.26
CA LYS A 96 -2.09 -3.03 16.27
C LYS A 96 -2.32 -2.13 17.50
N PRO A 97 -3.17 -2.54 18.45
CA PRO A 97 -3.52 -1.71 19.61
C PRO A 97 -2.34 -1.37 20.53
N SER A 98 -1.27 -2.16 20.49
CA SER A 98 -0.04 -1.93 21.25
C SER A 98 1.02 -1.13 20.47
N LEU A 99 0.62 -0.38 19.44
CA LEU A 99 1.53 0.45 18.66
C LEU A 99 2.04 1.63 19.50
N ASP A 100 3.36 1.77 19.55
CA ASP A 100 4.01 2.98 20.06
C ASP A 100 4.03 4.04 18.96
N ILE A 101 3.07 4.97 19.02
CA ILE A 101 2.89 6.02 18.02
C ILE A 101 4.00 7.06 18.10
N ASP A 102 4.55 7.32 19.28
CA ASP A 102 5.59 8.33 19.45
C ASP A 102 6.90 7.83 18.83
N LEU A 103 7.26 6.55 19.05
CA LEU A 103 8.39 5.93 18.36
C LEU A 103 8.21 5.95 16.83
N LEU A 104 7.02 5.59 16.34
CA LEU A 104 6.73 5.63 14.90
C LEU A 104 6.84 7.05 14.33
N ARG A 105 6.37 8.06 15.07
CA ARG A 105 6.50 9.46 14.69
C ARG A 105 7.96 9.85 14.57
N ASP A 106 8.79 9.56 15.57
CA ASP A 106 10.21 9.92 15.55
C ASP A 106 10.92 9.32 14.31
N LEU A 107 10.65 8.04 14.00
CA LEU A 107 11.18 7.37 12.80
C LEU A 107 10.80 8.07 11.48
N LEU A 108 9.55 8.53 11.36
CA LEU A 108 9.03 9.18 10.16
C LEU A 108 9.53 10.61 9.98
N TYR A 109 9.70 11.37 11.07
CA TYR A 109 10.10 12.77 11.00
C TYR A 109 11.61 12.95 10.80
N ASP A 110 12.42 11.98 11.25
CA ASP A 110 13.87 12.00 11.08
C ASP A 110 14.32 11.87 9.61
N THR A 111 13.45 11.43 8.70
CA THR A 111 13.76 11.26 7.26
C THR A 111 13.42 12.46 6.39
N GLY A 112 12.76 13.49 6.93
CA GLY A 112 12.36 14.68 6.17
C GLY A 112 11.29 14.42 5.11
N MET A 113 10.61 13.26 5.15
CA MET A 113 9.49 12.95 4.28
C MET A 113 8.30 13.88 4.56
N VAL A 114 7.64 14.35 3.50
CA VAL A 114 6.36 15.05 3.62
C VAL A 114 5.27 14.00 3.78
N LEU A 115 4.61 13.98 4.94
CA LEU A 115 3.51 13.07 5.24
C LEU A 115 2.24 13.55 4.51
N ASP A 116 1.59 12.66 3.75
CA ASP A 116 0.48 13.00 2.83
C ASP A 116 -0.84 13.25 3.57
N GLN A 117 -1.01 12.63 4.75
CA GLN A 117 -2.09 12.96 5.67
C GLN A 117 -1.52 13.80 6.81
N GLU A 118 -1.78 15.11 6.75
CA GLU A 118 -1.45 16.09 7.79
C GLU A 118 -1.66 15.45 9.18
N ASP A 119 -0.54 15.25 9.89
CA ASP A 119 -0.45 14.86 11.30
C ASP A 119 -0.83 13.44 11.74
N ASN A 120 -1.07 12.47 10.83
CA ASN A 120 -1.30 11.09 11.28
C ASN A 120 -0.15 10.10 10.92
N PRO A 121 0.89 9.96 11.79
CA PRO A 121 2.07 9.15 11.49
C PRO A 121 1.74 7.66 11.29
N ASP A 122 0.62 7.18 11.84
CA ASP A 122 0.22 5.77 11.72
C ASP A 122 -0.78 5.51 10.59
N SER A 123 -1.02 6.48 9.70
CA SER A 123 -1.77 6.25 8.46
C SER A 123 -1.07 5.19 7.61
N LEU A 124 -1.82 4.21 7.10
CA LEU A 124 -1.24 3.16 6.25
C LEU A 124 -0.59 3.71 4.98
N VAL A 125 -1.03 4.88 4.50
CA VAL A 125 -0.38 5.61 3.39
C VAL A 125 1.07 5.93 3.79
N ASN A 126 1.24 6.60 4.93
CA ASN A 126 2.55 6.98 5.44
C ASN A 126 3.43 5.76 5.76
N ILE A 127 2.86 4.67 6.29
CA ILE A 127 3.58 3.41 6.54
C ILE A 127 4.13 2.81 5.22
N MET A 128 3.31 2.76 4.17
CA MET A 128 3.72 2.21 2.88
C MET A 128 4.73 3.13 2.16
N ASP A 129 4.52 4.44 2.19
CA ASP A 129 5.45 5.40 1.60
C ASP A 129 6.80 5.39 2.32
N TYR A 130 6.81 5.26 3.65
CA TYR A 130 8.05 5.14 4.43
C TYR A 130 8.81 3.85 4.12
N GLN A 131 8.10 2.73 3.98
CA GLN A 131 8.72 1.49 3.52
C GLN A 131 9.34 1.64 2.12
N ALA A 132 8.65 2.32 1.20
CA ALA A 132 9.19 2.61 -0.12
C ALA A 132 10.48 3.46 -0.04
N PHE A 133 10.48 4.49 0.80
CA PHE A 133 11.67 5.29 1.08
C PHE A 133 12.83 4.44 1.62
N LEU A 134 12.58 3.60 2.63
CA LEU A 134 13.61 2.74 3.21
C LEU A 134 14.19 1.74 2.19
N LEU A 135 13.40 1.26 1.24
CA LEU A 135 13.88 0.37 0.17
C LEU A 135 14.89 1.06 -0.76
N GLU A 136 14.81 2.38 -0.90
CA GLU A 136 15.73 3.19 -1.70
C GLU A 136 17.00 3.57 -0.90
N GLU A 137 16.86 3.81 0.39
CA GLU A 137 17.92 4.39 1.23
C GLU A 137 18.67 3.36 2.10
N ASN A 138 17.95 2.43 2.73
CA ASN A 138 18.52 1.51 3.72
C ASN A 138 17.76 0.17 3.78
N LEU A 139 18.19 -0.79 2.96
CA LEU A 139 17.55 -2.11 2.86
C LEU A 139 17.46 -2.87 4.19
N GLN A 140 18.46 -2.75 5.06
CA GLN A 140 18.45 -3.45 6.35
C GLN A 140 17.34 -2.89 7.27
N GLU A 141 17.14 -1.58 7.24
CA GLU A 141 16.08 -0.90 7.97
C GLU A 141 14.71 -1.17 7.33
N ALA A 142 14.63 -1.22 6.00
CA ALA A 142 13.44 -1.66 5.27
C ALA A 142 13.00 -3.07 5.68
N GLU A 143 13.93 -4.02 5.82
CA GLU A 143 13.63 -5.38 6.31
C GLU A 143 13.05 -5.33 7.73
N SER A 144 13.71 -4.60 8.63
CA SER A 144 13.30 -4.49 10.04
C SER A 144 11.94 -3.81 10.18
N PHE A 145 11.70 -2.75 9.42
CA PHE A 145 10.44 -2.00 9.41
C PHE A 145 9.30 -2.86 8.86
N MET A 146 9.53 -3.57 7.75
CA MET A 146 8.54 -4.48 7.17
C MET A 146 8.10 -5.57 8.17
N ASP A 147 9.05 -6.18 8.88
CA ASP A 147 8.77 -7.21 9.89
C ASP A 147 8.04 -6.65 11.11
N GLN A 148 8.37 -5.43 11.56
CA GLN A 148 7.80 -4.84 12.77
C GLN A 148 6.45 -4.16 12.54
N TYR A 149 6.29 -3.48 11.42
CA TYR A 149 5.17 -2.57 11.16
C TYR A 149 4.23 -3.07 10.08
N ILE A 150 4.66 -3.83 9.06
CA ILE A 150 3.81 -4.22 7.93
C ILE A 150 3.28 -5.65 8.06
N LYS A 151 4.17 -6.65 8.08
CA LYS A 151 3.80 -8.08 8.11
C LYS A 151 2.81 -8.44 9.22
N PRO A 152 2.90 -7.91 10.46
CA PRO A 152 2.04 -8.33 11.56
C PRO A 152 0.54 -8.09 11.34
N PHE A 153 0.16 -7.09 10.53
CA PHE A 153 -1.25 -6.78 10.28
C PHE A 153 -1.72 -7.15 8.87
N LEU A 154 -0.78 -7.28 7.93
CA LEU A 154 -1.08 -7.25 6.50
C LEU A 154 -2.10 -8.30 6.08
N SER A 155 -1.96 -9.55 6.56
CA SER A 155 -2.87 -10.63 6.18
C SER A 155 -4.30 -10.39 6.67
N ASP A 156 -4.48 -9.81 7.87
CA ASP A 156 -5.83 -9.49 8.37
C ASP A 156 -6.41 -8.33 7.57
N TRP A 157 -5.62 -7.28 7.33
CA TRP A 157 -6.05 -6.11 6.59
C TRP A 157 -6.43 -6.44 5.14
N CYS A 158 -5.58 -7.15 4.39
CA CYS A 158 -5.89 -7.60 3.04
C CYS A 158 -7.12 -8.52 3.03
N GLY A 159 -7.24 -9.40 4.03
CA GLY A 159 -8.41 -10.25 4.20
C GLY A 159 -9.70 -9.47 4.42
N ARG A 160 -9.66 -8.38 5.20
CA ARG A 160 -10.80 -7.47 5.37
C ARG A 160 -11.12 -6.72 4.08
N LEU A 161 -10.13 -6.08 3.45
CA LEU A 161 -10.33 -5.37 2.19
C LEU A 161 -10.98 -6.26 1.13
N TYR A 162 -10.49 -7.49 0.99
CA TYR A 162 -11.03 -8.46 0.05
C TYR A 162 -12.48 -8.85 0.35
N ARG A 163 -12.81 -9.16 1.62
CA ARG A 163 -14.16 -9.60 2.02
C ARG A 163 -15.18 -8.47 2.00
N GLU A 164 -14.76 -7.30 2.46
CA GLU A 164 -15.66 -6.16 2.60
C GLU A 164 -15.90 -5.49 1.26
N SER A 165 -14.99 -5.60 0.27
CA SER A 165 -15.16 -4.95 -1.01
C SER A 165 -16.15 -5.63 -1.95
N THR A 166 -16.92 -4.81 -2.66
CA THR A 166 -17.81 -5.20 -3.76
C THR A 166 -17.18 -5.02 -5.13
N LEU A 167 -16.13 -4.21 -5.28
CA LEU A 167 -15.44 -3.95 -6.54
C LEU A 167 -14.21 -4.84 -6.69
N ASP A 168 -13.94 -5.29 -7.92
CA ASP A 168 -12.83 -6.19 -8.18
C ASP A 168 -11.47 -5.46 -8.06
N PHE A 169 -11.43 -4.14 -8.31
CA PHE A 169 -10.25 -3.30 -8.09
C PHE A 169 -9.63 -3.50 -6.69
N TYR A 170 -10.41 -3.32 -5.62
CA TYR A 170 -9.91 -3.46 -4.25
C TYR A 170 -9.62 -4.92 -3.87
N ARG A 171 -10.36 -5.88 -4.44
CA ARG A 171 -10.10 -7.31 -4.23
C ARG A 171 -8.78 -7.74 -4.83
N GLU A 172 -8.49 -7.34 -6.07
CA GLU A 172 -7.21 -7.62 -6.71
C GLU A 172 -6.08 -6.86 -6.03
N ALA A 173 -6.30 -5.63 -5.57
CA ALA A 173 -5.30 -4.93 -4.78
C ALA A 173 -4.93 -5.68 -3.48
N ALA A 174 -5.93 -6.20 -2.77
CA ALA A 174 -5.68 -7.01 -1.57
C ALA A 174 -4.91 -8.31 -1.88
N LYS A 175 -5.23 -8.99 -3.00
CA LYS A 175 -4.51 -10.20 -3.45
C LYS A 175 -3.08 -9.89 -3.88
N GLY A 176 -2.90 -8.86 -4.70
CA GLY A 176 -1.59 -8.46 -5.19
C GLY A 176 -0.65 -8.08 -4.05
N LEU A 177 -1.14 -7.34 -3.04
CA LEU A 177 -0.34 -6.92 -1.90
C LEU A 177 0.08 -8.12 -1.03
N ILE A 178 -0.84 -9.05 -0.74
CA ILE A 178 -0.50 -10.23 0.06
C ILE A 178 0.43 -11.18 -0.69
N GLU A 179 0.26 -11.31 -2.00
CA GLU A 179 1.14 -12.11 -2.85
C GLU A 179 2.54 -11.50 -2.92
N MET A 180 2.65 -10.17 -3.14
CA MET A 180 3.92 -9.46 -3.12
C MET A 180 4.70 -9.77 -1.84
N ILE A 181 4.08 -9.65 -0.67
CA ILE A 181 4.78 -9.91 0.59
C ILE A 181 5.16 -11.38 0.78
N ARG A 182 4.36 -12.33 0.30
CA ARG A 182 4.72 -13.76 0.31
C ARG A 182 5.92 -14.07 -0.59
N LEU A 183 6.08 -13.38 -1.70
CA LEU A 183 7.25 -13.53 -2.58
C LEU A 183 8.55 -13.02 -1.93
N LEU A 184 8.46 -12.25 -0.84
CA LEU A 184 9.61 -11.71 -0.11
C LEU A 184 10.03 -12.55 1.11
N GLU A 185 9.28 -13.62 1.43
CA GLU A 185 9.58 -14.56 2.52
C GLU A 185 10.52 -15.68 2.07
#